data_AF-A0A972K815-F1
#
_entry.id   AF-A0A972K815-F1
#
_cell.length_a   1.000
_cell.length_b   1.000
_cell.length_c   1.000
_cell.angle_alpha   90.00
_cell.angle_beta   90.00
_cell.angle_gamma   90.00
#
_symmetry.space_group_name_H-M   'P 1'
#
loop_
_entity.id
_entity.type
_entity.pdbx_description
1 polymer ?
#
loop_
_entity_poly.entity_id
_entity_poly.type
_entity_poly.pdbx_seq_one_letter_code
_entity_poly.pdbx_strand_id
1 'polypeptide(L)'
;MTAHQLHPAQLQGAHHIAEFLRPRSIDEAVRVLADRGSRARIIAGGTDLLLELDRGARRGIDTLVDLSEIPDLDQIRDIGDELVIGCLVTHGQVVASSLVSMFARPLVQACGEIGAPQLRNRATIVGNIVTASPANDTITPLRALDATVEVTGVDGSRSIPFAAFHTGFRSTALVDGDVVTAIRVPKMRPTERGVFAKLGLRKAQAISVLHATAILDFDGDVVLGAKIAIGSATPVIVRADGVETELVGAVLTAEAISDAVNRVHESIAPIDDVRADATYRSEQAEHMLRRMLASLTEGGDRDQHDGAPVTLWAGSGDHRWARTDSPERTTDETSIRVTVNGQSVEAAHAAGMTLLHWLRDVASEAADTSLTGTKEGCAEGECGACTVLMDGNAVVSCLVSAAQADGRSITTIEGVAGDGSHDVVQEAFLNNGAVQCGYCIPGFVMSVEALRAEHGAIDRATAVAGLAGNLCRCTGYYKIIDAVIEAGGDS
;
A
#
# COMPACT_ATOMS: atom_id res chain seq x y z
N MET A 1 0.95 -34.24 -27.23
CA MET A 1 0.09 -33.33 -26.44
C MET A 1 0.94 -32.13 -26.11
N THR A 2 0.64 -30.98 -26.70
CA THR A 2 1.36 -29.72 -26.49
C THR A 2 1.25 -29.28 -25.03
N ALA A 3 2.34 -28.85 -24.43
CA ALA A 3 2.49 -28.59 -22.99
C ALA A 3 1.77 -27.32 -22.46
N HIS A 4 0.76 -26.79 -23.15
CA HIS A 4 0.20 -25.45 -22.89
C HIS A 4 -1.34 -25.39 -22.80
N GLN A 5 -1.99 -26.38 -22.18
CA GLN A 5 -3.38 -26.16 -21.76
C GLN A 5 -3.46 -26.22 -20.24
N LEU A 6 -3.41 -25.02 -19.64
CA LEU A 6 -3.80 -24.79 -18.25
C LEU A 6 -5.20 -25.37 -18.01
N HIS A 7 -5.43 -25.92 -16.82
CA HIS A 7 -6.71 -26.49 -16.45
C HIS A 7 -7.81 -25.41 -16.50
N PRO A 8 -9.06 -25.70 -16.89
CA PRO A 8 -10.13 -24.70 -16.96
C PRO A 8 -10.36 -23.92 -15.65
N ALA A 9 -10.05 -24.51 -14.50
CA ALA A 9 -10.08 -23.81 -13.20
C ALA A 9 -8.93 -22.79 -13.01
N GLN A 10 -7.83 -22.91 -13.76
CA GLN A 10 -6.73 -21.94 -13.85
C GLN A 10 -7.00 -20.87 -14.94
N LEU A 11 -7.99 -21.10 -15.81
CA LEU A 11 -8.46 -20.16 -16.84
C LEU A 11 -9.72 -19.38 -16.38
N GLN A 12 -10.24 -19.69 -15.19
CA GLN A 12 -11.43 -19.04 -14.62
C GLN A 12 -11.06 -17.68 -14.06
N GLY A 13 -11.30 -16.61 -14.83
CA GLY A 13 -11.23 -15.23 -14.32
C GLY A 13 -10.76 -14.19 -15.31
N ALA A 14 -10.25 -14.56 -16.49
CA ALA A 14 -9.56 -13.66 -17.41
C ALA A 14 -10.45 -12.49 -17.88
N HIS A 15 -10.46 -11.42 -17.09
CA HIS A 15 -10.78 -10.09 -17.53
C HIS A 15 -9.77 -9.72 -18.61
N HIS A 16 -10.21 -9.70 -19.85
CA HIS A 16 -9.36 -9.32 -20.97
C HIS A 16 -9.22 -7.80 -20.98
N ILE A 17 -8.02 -7.32 -20.66
CA ILE A 17 -7.64 -5.93 -20.88
C ILE A 17 -7.08 -5.82 -22.30
N ALA A 18 -7.86 -5.22 -23.18
CA ALA A 18 -7.49 -5.03 -24.58
C ALA A 18 -6.50 -3.88 -24.77
N GLU A 19 -6.61 -2.83 -23.95
CA GLU A 19 -5.81 -1.61 -24.06
C GLU A 19 -5.26 -1.17 -22.69
N PHE A 20 -3.97 -0.84 -22.67
CA PHE A 20 -3.32 -0.14 -21.57
C PHE A 20 -2.83 1.20 -22.11
N LEU A 21 -3.40 2.30 -21.62
CA LEU A 21 -3.19 3.66 -22.09
C LEU A 21 -2.38 4.47 -21.09
N ARG A 22 -1.39 5.23 -21.57
CA ARG A 22 -0.51 6.10 -20.80
C ARG A 22 -0.65 7.56 -21.27
N PRO A 23 -1.70 8.27 -20.85
CA PRO A 23 -1.87 9.68 -21.17
C PRO A 23 -0.68 10.52 -20.70
N ARG A 24 -0.39 11.61 -21.41
CA ARG A 24 0.70 12.55 -21.10
C ARG A 24 0.24 13.77 -20.32
N SER A 25 -1.07 13.94 -20.15
CA SER A 25 -1.66 15.00 -19.34
C SER A 25 -2.94 14.56 -18.65
N ILE A 26 -3.33 15.28 -17.60
CA ILE A 26 -4.60 15.05 -16.91
C ILE A 26 -5.78 15.24 -17.87
N ASP A 27 -5.75 16.25 -18.73
CA ASP A 27 -6.81 16.50 -19.73
C ASP A 27 -6.97 15.34 -20.72
N GLU A 28 -5.88 14.66 -21.07
CA GLU A 28 -5.95 13.45 -21.87
C GLU A 28 -6.55 12.28 -21.08
N ALA A 29 -6.11 12.06 -19.84
CA ALA A 29 -6.67 11.03 -18.98
C ALA A 29 -8.19 11.20 -18.78
N VAL A 30 -8.64 12.42 -18.47
CA VAL A 30 -10.05 12.78 -18.31
C VAL A 30 -10.84 12.49 -19.60
N ARG A 31 -10.32 12.89 -20.77
CA ARG A 31 -10.98 12.63 -22.06
C ARG A 31 -11.12 11.14 -22.35
N VAL A 32 -10.07 10.36 -22.10
CA VAL A 32 -10.10 8.90 -22.30
C VAL A 32 -11.13 8.26 -21.37
N LEU A 33 -11.13 8.63 -20.09
CA LEU A 33 -12.07 8.10 -19.10
C LEU A 33 -13.52 8.49 -19.42
N ALA A 34 -13.75 9.71 -19.89
CA ALA A 34 -15.08 10.17 -20.32
C ALA A 34 -15.58 9.47 -21.59
N ASP A 35 -14.71 9.25 -22.60
CA ASP A 35 -15.05 8.54 -23.84
C ASP A 35 -15.36 7.06 -23.59
N ARG A 36 -14.53 6.40 -22.78
CA ARG A 36 -14.64 4.96 -22.51
C ARG A 36 -15.68 4.64 -21.43
N GLY A 37 -15.99 5.58 -20.55
CA GLY A 37 -16.95 5.45 -19.47
C GLY A 37 -16.64 4.26 -18.56
N SER A 38 -17.65 3.42 -18.30
CA SER A 38 -17.53 2.26 -17.42
C SER A 38 -16.52 1.19 -17.88
N ARG A 39 -16.04 1.25 -19.14
CA ARG A 39 -15.07 0.29 -19.69
C ARG A 39 -13.61 0.62 -19.39
N ALA A 40 -13.32 1.84 -18.95
CA ALA A 40 -11.97 2.25 -18.57
C ALA A 40 -11.82 2.44 -17.06
N ARG A 41 -10.67 2.04 -16.51
CA ARG A 41 -10.31 2.33 -15.12
C ARG A 41 -8.89 2.82 -15.01
N ILE A 42 -8.68 3.77 -14.11
CA ILE A 42 -7.33 4.21 -13.74
C ILE A 42 -6.61 3.08 -13.02
N ILE A 43 -5.38 2.79 -13.43
CA ILE A 43 -4.45 1.96 -12.68
C ILE A 43 -3.30 2.83 -12.18
N ALA A 44 -3.13 2.89 -10.85
CA ALA A 44 -1.95 3.47 -10.23
C ALA A 44 -1.01 2.33 -9.80
N GLY A 45 -1.10 1.91 -8.54
CA GLY A 45 -0.34 0.77 -8.01
C GLY A 45 -0.83 -0.61 -8.48
N GLY A 46 -2.12 -0.74 -8.81
CA GLY A 46 -2.76 -2.00 -9.22
C GLY A 46 -3.19 -2.93 -8.08
N THR A 47 -2.81 -2.63 -6.83
CA THR A 47 -2.90 -3.56 -5.69
C THR A 47 -4.31 -3.96 -5.27
N ASP A 48 -5.32 -3.14 -5.55
CA ASP A 48 -6.74 -3.51 -5.43
C ASP A 48 -7.33 -3.89 -6.79
N LEU A 49 -7.10 -3.05 -7.81
CA LEU A 49 -7.78 -3.16 -9.10
C LEU A 49 -7.50 -4.47 -9.81
N LEU A 50 -6.24 -4.93 -9.84
CA LEU A 50 -5.88 -6.17 -10.51
C LEU A 50 -6.51 -7.39 -9.83
N LEU A 51 -6.61 -7.37 -8.48
CA LEU A 51 -7.29 -8.41 -7.73
C LEU A 51 -8.81 -8.39 -7.94
N GLU A 52 -9.43 -7.21 -8.01
CA GLU A 52 -10.85 -7.06 -8.33
C GLU A 52 -11.18 -7.55 -9.76
N LEU A 53 -10.27 -7.31 -10.71
CA LEU A 53 -10.39 -7.83 -12.08
C LEU A 53 -10.24 -9.34 -12.09
N ASP A 54 -9.19 -9.91 -11.50
CA ASP A 54 -8.96 -11.36 -11.46
C ASP A 54 -10.14 -12.12 -10.84
N ARG A 55 -10.71 -11.60 -9.75
CA ARG A 55 -11.88 -12.19 -9.06
C ARG A 55 -13.22 -11.92 -9.76
N GLY A 56 -13.22 -11.21 -10.88
CA GLY A 56 -14.43 -10.83 -11.62
C GLY A 56 -15.39 -9.91 -10.84
N ALA A 57 -14.86 -9.19 -9.83
CA ALA A 57 -15.61 -8.23 -9.02
C ALA A 57 -15.95 -6.96 -9.81
N ARG A 58 -15.16 -6.65 -10.86
CA ARG A 58 -15.47 -5.58 -11.81
C ARG A 58 -15.58 -6.14 -13.21
N ARG A 59 -16.76 -5.98 -13.83
CA ARG A 59 -17.04 -6.52 -15.17
C ARG A 59 -17.07 -5.43 -16.24
N GLY A 60 -16.73 -5.81 -17.47
CA GLY A 60 -16.84 -4.93 -18.64
C GLY A 60 -15.70 -3.91 -18.79
N ILE A 61 -14.64 -4.03 -17.99
CA ILE A 61 -13.43 -3.23 -18.16
C ILE A 61 -12.56 -3.88 -19.22
N ASP A 62 -12.23 -3.13 -20.26
CA ASP A 62 -11.33 -3.53 -21.36
C ASP A 62 -10.11 -2.60 -21.48
N THR A 63 -10.12 -1.46 -20.77
CA THR A 63 -9.12 -0.41 -20.88
C THR A 63 -8.58 -0.04 -19.50
N LEU A 64 -7.26 -0.05 -19.33
CA LEU A 64 -6.57 0.51 -18.17
C LEU A 64 -5.91 1.83 -18.55
N VAL A 65 -5.98 2.83 -17.67
CA VAL A 65 -5.39 4.15 -17.85
C VAL A 65 -4.34 4.38 -16.76
N ASP A 66 -3.07 4.39 -17.12
CA ASP A 66 -1.96 4.59 -16.19
C ASP A 66 -1.48 6.04 -16.20
N LEU A 67 -1.44 6.64 -15.03
CA LEU A 67 -1.07 8.05 -14.86
C LEU A 67 0.44 8.24 -14.66
N SER A 68 1.22 7.16 -14.62
CA SER A 68 2.66 7.16 -14.31
C SER A 68 3.52 8.07 -15.19
N GLU A 69 3.07 8.33 -16.42
CA GLU A 69 3.76 9.18 -17.38
C GLU A 69 3.40 10.68 -17.27
N ILE A 70 2.44 11.05 -16.41
CA ILE A 70 2.04 12.43 -16.19
C ILE A 70 2.93 13.07 -15.11
N PRO A 71 3.50 14.27 -15.34
CA PRO A 71 4.36 14.93 -14.37
C PRO A 71 3.67 15.34 -13.07
N ASP A 72 4.49 15.39 -12.02
CA ASP A 72 4.21 16.00 -10.72
C ASP A 72 3.07 15.35 -9.90
N LEU A 73 2.57 14.19 -10.33
CA LEU A 73 1.55 13.43 -9.59
C LEU A 73 2.11 12.55 -8.48
N ASP A 74 3.43 12.41 -8.38
CA ASP A 74 4.17 11.53 -7.47
C ASP A 74 4.92 12.29 -6.37
N GLN A 75 4.52 13.53 -6.08
CA GLN A 75 5.22 14.42 -5.15
C GLN A 75 4.42 14.69 -3.87
N ILE A 76 5.17 14.86 -2.78
CA ILE A 76 4.69 15.45 -1.53
C ILE A 76 5.26 16.87 -1.44
N ARG A 77 4.39 17.88 -1.47
CA ARG A 77 4.81 19.29 -1.48
C ARG A 77 4.32 19.98 -0.22
N ASP A 78 5.19 20.78 0.39
CA ASP A 78 4.85 21.70 1.46
C ASP A 78 4.35 23.03 0.84
N ILE A 79 3.07 23.37 1.05
CA ILE A 79 2.46 24.59 0.51
C ILE A 79 1.65 25.30 1.59
N GLY A 80 2.22 26.36 2.17
CA GLY A 80 1.53 27.19 3.15
C GLY A 80 1.18 26.39 4.41
N ASP A 81 -0.11 26.31 4.73
CA ASP A 81 -0.64 25.59 5.90
C ASP A 81 -1.02 24.13 5.59
N GLU A 82 -0.67 23.64 4.40
CA GLU A 82 -1.04 22.29 3.94
C GLU A 82 0.15 21.53 3.34
N LEU A 83 0.06 20.21 3.38
CA LEU A 83 0.79 19.31 2.52
C LEU A 83 -0.08 18.94 1.31
N VAL A 84 0.49 18.97 0.11
CA VAL A 84 -0.15 18.47 -1.12
C VAL A 84 0.49 17.15 -1.51
N ILE A 85 -0.28 16.07 -1.42
CA ILE A 85 0.14 14.70 -1.70
C ILE A 85 -0.45 14.27 -3.05
N GLY A 86 0.40 14.10 -4.07
CA GLY A 86 -0.03 13.68 -5.40
C GLY A 86 -0.62 12.27 -5.45
N CYS A 87 -1.44 11.97 -6.47
CA CYS A 87 -2.18 10.71 -6.54
C CYS A 87 -1.35 9.45 -6.80
N LEU A 88 -0.10 9.60 -7.25
CA LEU A 88 0.85 8.51 -7.43
C LEU A 88 1.79 8.31 -6.23
N VAL A 89 1.67 9.15 -5.19
CA VAL A 89 2.44 8.96 -3.95
C VAL A 89 2.03 7.65 -3.28
N THR A 90 3.04 6.81 -3.05
CA THR A 90 2.85 5.49 -2.45
C THR A 90 2.79 5.55 -0.92
N HIS A 91 2.22 4.52 -0.30
CA HIS A 91 2.28 4.40 1.16
C HIS A 91 3.73 4.35 1.67
N GLY A 92 4.65 3.72 0.93
CA GLY A 92 6.07 3.67 1.28
C GLY A 92 6.70 5.06 1.30
N GLN A 93 6.40 5.89 0.30
CA GLN A 93 6.88 7.28 0.23
C GLN A 93 6.36 8.16 1.37
N VAL A 94 5.10 7.93 1.78
CA VAL A 94 4.54 8.64 2.95
C VAL A 94 5.21 8.21 4.24
N VAL A 95 5.45 6.92 4.42
CA VAL A 95 6.14 6.37 5.58
C VAL A 95 7.57 6.93 5.70
N ALA A 96 8.28 7.08 4.58
CA ALA A 96 9.64 7.62 4.55
C ALA A 96 9.72 9.16 4.60
N SER A 97 8.58 9.88 4.50
CA SER A 97 8.58 11.33 4.37
C SER A 97 8.75 12.03 5.72
N SER A 98 9.86 12.78 5.87
CA SER A 98 10.07 13.66 7.02
C SER A 98 9.02 14.77 7.12
N LEU A 99 8.52 15.27 5.99
CA LEU A 99 7.45 16.28 5.94
C LEU A 99 6.14 15.73 6.51
N VAL A 100 5.71 14.55 6.05
CA VAL A 100 4.47 13.95 6.57
C VAL A 100 4.65 13.53 8.03
N SER A 101 5.82 13.00 8.41
CA SER A 101 6.13 12.69 9.81
C SER A 101 6.02 13.91 10.72
N MET A 102 6.49 15.07 10.25
CA MET A 102 6.43 16.32 11.02
C MET A 102 5.02 16.90 11.13
N PHE A 103 4.24 16.89 10.04
CA PHE A 103 2.99 17.66 9.97
C PHE A 103 1.71 16.82 9.94
N ALA A 104 1.80 15.49 9.80
CA ALA A 104 0.66 14.59 9.68
C ALA A 104 1.00 13.18 10.18
N ARG A 105 1.66 13.09 11.34
CA ARG A 105 2.18 11.84 11.92
C ARG A 105 1.19 10.66 11.98
N PRO A 106 -0.10 10.85 12.31
CA PRO A 106 -1.08 9.75 12.25
C PRO A 106 -1.23 9.11 10.87
N LEU A 107 -1.00 9.88 9.79
CA LEU A 107 -1.02 9.36 8.43
C LEU A 107 0.19 8.45 8.16
N VAL A 108 1.37 8.79 8.71
CA VAL A 108 2.57 7.93 8.66
C VAL A 108 2.32 6.61 9.38
N GLN A 109 1.78 6.67 10.59
CA GLN A 109 1.43 5.49 11.39
C GLN A 109 0.44 4.58 10.63
N ALA A 110 -0.64 5.15 10.07
CA ALA A 110 -1.60 4.38 9.28
C ALA A 110 -0.96 3.76 8.04
N CYS A 111 -0.14 4.52 7.29
CA CYS A 111 0.55 3.99 6.10
C CYS A 111 1.54 2.88 6.45
N GLY A 112 2.21 2.96 7.62
CA GLY A 112 3.14 1.93 8.10
C GLY A 112 2.48 0.57 8.34
N GLU A 113 1.19 0.57 8.65
CA GLU A 113 0.39 -0.63 8.92
C GLU A 113 -0.38 -1.17 7.69
N ILE A 114 -0.25 -0.52 6.52
CA ILE A 114 -0.80 -1.03 5.25
C ILE A 114 0.06 -2.18 4.74
N GLY A 115 -0.52 -3.38 4.68
CA GLY A 115 0.11 -4.56 4.08
C GLY A 115 1.51 -4.84 4.63
N ALA A 116 2.48 -4.87 3.72
CA ALA A 116 3.91 -5.01 3.98
C ALA A 116 4.72 -4.09 3.04
N PRO A 117 6.03 -3.87 3.28
CA PRO A 117 6.82 -2.92 2.50
C PRO A 117 6.71 -3.12 0.98
N GLN A 118 6.76 -4.36 0.49
CA GLN A 118 6.68 -4.68 -0.95
C GLN A 118 5.36 -4.20 -1.59
N LEU A 119 4.25 -4.30 -0.85
CA LEU A 119 2.95 -3.82 -1.32
C LEU A 119 2.88 -2.29 -1.26
N ARG A 120 3.42 -1.69 -0.20
CA ARG A 120 3.47 -0.22 -0.02
C ARG A 120 4.32 0.50 -1.05
N ASN A 121 5.24 -0.20 -1.71
CA ASN A 121 6.07 0.36 -2.79
C ASN A 121 5.28 0.60 -4.08
N ARG A 122 4.08 0.02 -4.21
CA ARG A 122 3.17 0.23 -5.35
C ARG A 122 1.84 0.84 -4.93
N ALA A 123 1.27 0.45 -3.81
CA ALA A 123 -0.02 0.94 -3.34
C ALA A 123 0.03 2.45 -3.06
N THR A 124 -0.89 3.21 -3.66
CA THR A 124 -0.98 4.68 -3.51
C THR A 124 -2.05 5.09 -2.53
N ILE A 125 -1.84 6.20 -1.82
CA ILE A 125 -2.85 6.73 -0.88
C ILE A 125 -4.14 7.09 -1.60
N VAL A 126 -4.03 7.71 -2.78
CA VAL A 126 -5.23 8.05 -3.57
C VAL A 126 -5.97 6.80 -4.02
N GLY A 127 -5.26 5.76 -4.50
CA GLY A 127 -5.89 4.48 -4.82
C GLY A 127 -6.64 3.91 -3.61
N ASN A 128 -6.02 3.97 -2.43
CA ASN A 128 -6.64 3.52 -1.18
C ASN A 128 -7.94 4.31 -0.85
N ILE A 129 -7.95 5.64 -0.91
CA ILE A 129 -9.18 6.40 -0.59
C ILE A 129 -10.27 6.24 -1.67
N VAL A 130 -9.89 6.05 -2.93
CA VAL A 130 -10.82 5.84 -4.06
C VAL A 130 -11.49 4.48 -3.97
N THR A 131 -10.78 3.45 -3.49
CA THR A 131 -11.37 2.14 -3.19
C THR A 131 -12.51 2.23 -2.16
N ALA A 132 -12.48 3.24 -1.28
CA ALA A 132 -13.56 3.58 -0.34
C ALA A 132 -14.02 2.39 0.55
N SER A 133 -13.07 1.55 0.96
CA SER A 133 -13.34 0.48 1.93
C SER A 133 -13.38 1.07 3.35
N PRO A 134 -14.35 0.70 4.21
CA PRO A 134 -14.36 1.12 5.61
C PRO A 134 -13.18 0.59 6.43
N ALA A 135 -12.41 -0.36 5.89
CA ALA A 135 -11.21 -0.93 6.50
C ALA A 135 -9.91 -0.34 5.94
N ASN A 136 -10.01 0.71 5.14
CA ASN A 136 -8.84 1.41 4.62
C ASN A 136 -8.29 2.38 5.67
N ASP A 137 -7.14 2.01 6.22
CA ASP A 137 -6.56 2.62 7.41
C ASP A 137 -6.24 4.11 7.24
N THR A 138 -5.84 4.56 6.04
CA THR A 138 -5.45 5.96 5.81
C THR A 138 -6.65 6.90 5.72
N ILE A 139 -7.88 6.39 5.62
CA ILE A 139 -9.07 7.25 5.59
C ILE A 139 -9.32 7.88 6.97
N THR A 140 -9.07 7.20 8.10
CA THR A 140 -9.26 7.80 9.44
C THR A 140 -8.33 9.00 9.70
N PRO A 141 -7.01 8.97 9.44
CA PRO A 141 -6.18 10.15 9.64
C PRO A 141 -6.54 11.28 8.68
N LEU A 142 -6.84 11.00 7.41
CA LEU A 142 -7.27 12.04 6.47
C LEU A 142 -8.61 12.68 6.86
N ARG A 143 -9.53 11.89 7.44
CA ARG A 143 -10.80 12.39 8.00
C ARG A 143 -10.60 13.22 9.26
N ALA A 144 -9.67 12.84 10.13
CA ALA A 144 -9.35 13.57 11.35
C ALA A 144 -8.58 14.87 11.06
N LEU A 145 -7.71 14.87 10.04
CA LEU A 145 -6.96 16.04 9.59
C LEU A 145 -7.80 17.04 8.78
N ASP A 146 -9.08 16.74 8.53
CA ASP A 146 -9.97 17.54 7.67
C ASP A 146 -9.37 17.80 6.28
N ALA A 147 -8.80 16.75 5.69
CA ALA A 147 -8.22 16.82 4.36
C ALA A 147 -9.24 17.25 3.28
N THR A 148 -8.72 17.60 2.11
CA THR A 148 -9.53 17.88 0.92
C THR A 148 -8.98 17.13 -0.29
N VAL A 149 -9.86 16.63 -1.15
CA VAL A 149 -9.50 15.86 -2.35
C VAL A 149 -9.59 16.77 -3.58
N GLU A 150 -8.48 16.90 -4.32
CA GLU A 150 -8.46 17.59 -5.60
C GLU A 150 -8.85 16.63 -6.73
N VAL A 151 -9.87 17.01 -7.49
CA VAL A 151 -10.41 16.22 -8.60
C VAL A 151 -10.44 17.06 -9.86
N THR A 152 -9.96 16.53 -10.97
CA THR A 152 -10.13 17.12 -12.29
C THR A 152 -11.04 16.24 -13.12
N GLY A 153 -12.13 16.82 -13.61
CA GLY A 153 -13.08 16.16 -14.51
C GLY A 153 -13.25 16.95 -15.80
N VAL A 154 -14.25 16.58 -16.60
CA VAL A 154 -14.51 17.20 -17.93
C VAL A 154 -14.79 18.70 -17.85
N ASP A 155 -15.38 19.17 -16.75
CA ASP A 155 -15.72 20.57 -16.51
C ASP A 155 -14.61 21.36 -15.78
N GLY A 156 -13.44 20.74 -15.58
CA GLY A 156 -12.28 21.32 -14.91
C GLY A 156 -12.03 20.78 -13.49
N SER A 157 -11.15 21.48 -12.76
CA SER A 157 -10.71 21.07 -11.43
C SER A 157 -11.63 21.60 -10.33
N ARG A 158 -11.84 20.78 -9.30
CA ARG A 158 -12.62 21.10 -8.11
C ARG A 158 -12.03 20.46 -6.87
N SER A 159 -12.41 20.99 -5.72
CA SER A 159 -11.96 20.53 -4.41
C SER A 159 -13.14 19.96 -3.63
N ILE A 160 -13.02 18.73 -3.12
CA ILE A 160 -14.07 18.03 -2.38
C ILE A 160 -13.60 17.84 -0.94
N PRO A 161 -14.28 18.41 0.07
CA PRO A 161 -13.96 18.14 1.47
C PRO A 161 -13.95 16.64 1.73
N PHE A 162 -12.96 16.10 2.45
CA PHE A 162 -12.84 14.65 2.66
C PHE A 162 -14.08 14.06 3.35
N ALA A 163 -14.75 14.88 4.17
CA ALA A 163 -16.05 14.59 4.78
C ALA A 163 -17.16 14.19 3.80
N ALA A 164 -17.13 14.76 2.60
CA ALA A 164 -18.12 14.58 1.56
C ALA A 164 -17.64 13.65 0.43
N PHE A 165 -16.38 13.19 0.49
CA PHE A 165 -15.79 12.38 -0.57
C PHE A 165 -16.32 10.95 -0.57
N HIS A 166 -16.46 10.31 0.59
CA HIS A 166 -17.05 8.98 0.73
C HIS A 166 -18.55 9.07 0.92
N THR A 167 -19.31 8.49 -0.02
CA THR A 167 -20.79 8.60 -0.05
C THR A 167 -21.49 7.33 0.42
N GLY A 168 -20.75 6.23 0.57
CA GLY A 168 -21.26 4.93 0.99
C GLY A 168 -20.19 3.85 0.96
N PHE A 169 -20.57 2.61 1.24
CA PHE A 169 -19.66 1.46 1.15
C PHE A 169 -19.10 1.31 -0.26
N ARG A 170 -17.77 1.41 -0.41
CA ARG A 170 -17.07 1.37 -1.71
C ARG A 170 -17.61 2.38 -2.73
N SER A 171 -18.08 3.53 -2.25
CA SER A 171 -18.67 4.59 -3.07
C SER A 171 -18.06 5.95 -2.72
N THR A 172 -17.81 6.75 -3.75
CA THR A 172 -17.24 8.10 -3.63
C THR A 172 -18.14 9.14 -4.31
N ALA A 173 -17.77 10.41 -4.20
CA ALA A 173 -18.39 11.53 -4.92
C ALA A 173 -17.83 11.72 -6.35
N LEU A 174 -16.99 10.80 -6.83
CA LEU A 174 -16.47 10.82 -8.18
C LEU A 174 -17.55 10.43 -9.20
N VAL A 175 -17.49 11.05 -10.37
CA VAL A 175 -18.29 10.73 -11.55
C VAL A 175 -17.40 10.21 -12.67
N ASP A 176 -18.00 9.64 -13.71
CA ASP A 176 -17.26 9.14 -14.87
C ASP A 176 -16.43 10.27 -15.51
N GLY A 177 -15.16 9.97 -15.80
CA GLY A 177 -14.20 10.96 -16.32
C GLY A 177 -13.36 11.68 -15.26
N ASP A 178 -13.70 11.55 -13.97
CA ASP A 178 -12.91 12.18 -12.92
C ASP A 178 -11.55 11.50 -12.69
N VAL A 179 -10.55 12.34 -12.44
CA VAL A 179 -9.23 11.96 -11.96
C VAL A 179 -8.95 12.68 -10.65
N VAL A 180 -8.70 11.92 -9.58
CA VAL A 180 -8.15 12.50 -8.34
C VAL A 180 -6.67 12.81 -8.59
N THR A 181 -6.28 14.08 -8.50
CA THR A 181 -4.92 14.53 -8.79
C THR A 181 -4.05 14.63 -7.53
N ALA A 182 -4.64 15.02 -6.40
CA ALA A 182 -3.95 15.15 -5.13
C ALA A 182 -4.90 15.13 -3.94
N ILE A 183 -4.32 15.02 -2.75
CA ILE A 183 -4.98 15.26 -1.47
C ILE A 183 -4.26 16.43 -0.80
N ARG A 184 -5.02 17.41 -0.31
CA ARG A 184 -4.55 18.49 0.54
C ARG A 184 -4.78 18.13 2.00
N VAL A 185 -3.70 18.13 2.78
CA VAL A 185 -3.72 17.75 4.19
C VAL A 185 -3.29 18.95 5.02
N PRO A 186 -4.19 19.54 5.82
CA PRO A 186 -3.82 20.58 6.78
C PRO A 186 -2.69 20.11 7.70
N LYS A 187 -1.70 20.98 7.94
CA LYS A 187 -0.60 20.68 8.84
C LYS A 187 -1.08 20.67 10.28
N MET A 188 -0.69 19.65 11.03
CA MET A 188 -0.86 19.63 12.48
C MET A 188 -0.11 20.80 13.12
N ARG A 189 -0.76 21.45 14.07
CA ARG A 189 -0.18 22.54 14.86
C ARG A 189 0.81 21.98 15.89
N PRO A 190 1.79 22.77 16.36
CA PRO A 190 2.70 22.34 17.42
C PRO A 190 2.02 21.96 18.74
N THR A 191 0.81 22.47 18.98
CA THR A 191 -0.03 22.15 20.14
C THR A 191 -0.87 20.90 19.95
N GLU A 192 -0.94 20.38 18.72
CA GLU A 192 -1.69 19.17 18.40
C GLU A 192 -0.81 17.92 18.57
N ARG A 193 -1.40 16.89 19.17
CA ARG A 193 -0.81 15.55 19.31
C ARG A 193 -1.74 14.56 18.64
N GLY A 194 -1.21 13.54 17.99
CA GLY A 194 -2.04 12.67 17.17
C GLY A 194 -1.53 11.25 17.07
N VAL A 195 -2.44 10.29 17.25
CA VAL A 195 -2.14 8.86 17.18
C VAL A 195 -3.15 8.12 16.30
N PHE A 196 -2.65 7.18 15.51
CA PHE A 196 -3.42 6.15 14.83
C PHE A 196 -3.26 4.82 15.55
N ALA A 197 -4.34 4.04 15.64
CA ALA A 197 -4.29 2.68 16.15
C ALA A 197 -5.14 1.75 15.28
N LYS A 198 -4.67 0.51 15.14
CA LYS A 198 -5.34 -0.54 14.40
C LYS A 198 -5.42 -1.83 15.23
N LEU A 199 -6.58 -2.47 15.14
CA LEU A 199 -6.82 -3.81 15.61
C LEU A 199 -6.97 -4.71 14.40
N GLY A 200 -6.00 -5.60 14.20
CA GLY A 200 -6.04 -6.68 13.22
C GLY A 200 -5.89 -8.04 13.88
N LEU A 201 -6.12 -9.11 13.12
CA LEU A 201 -5.95 -10.50 13.59
C LEU A 201 -4.47 -10.93 13.65
N ARG A 202 -3.56 -10.13 13.09
CA ARG A 202 -2.11 -10.33 13.07
C ARG A 202 -1.40 -8.97 12.98
N LYS A 203 -0.11 -8.93 13.29
CA LYS A 203 0.69 -7.68 13.38
C LYS A 203 1.05 -7.04 12.02
N ALA A 204 0.99 -7.80 10.93
CA ALA A 204 1.26 -7.32 9.57
C ALA A 204 0.37 -8.06 8.59
N GLN A 205 0.16 -7.50 7.39
CA GLN A 205 -0.76 -8.06 6.38
C GLN A 205 -2.18 -8.27 6.93
N ALA A 206 -2.65 -7.45 7.87
CA ALA A 206 -3.98 -7.59 8.46
C ALA A 206 -4.95 -6.56 7.88
N ILE A 207 -6.14 -7.00 7.48
CA ILE A 207 -7.27 -6.10 7.29
C ILE A 207 -7.80 -5.73 8.68
N SER A 208 -8.08 -4.45 8.89
CA SER A 208 -8.57 -3.94 10.16
C SER A 208 -9.90 -4.57 10.56
N VAL A 209 -9.95 -5.08 11.79
CA VAL A 209 -11.18 -5.31 12.55
C VAL A 209 -11.73 -3.95 12.95
N LEU A 210 -10.87 -3.08 13.48
CA LEU A 210 -11.17 -1.72 13.85
C LEU A 210 -9.91 -0.87 13.65
N HIS A 211 -10.07 0.40 13.29
CA HIS A 211 -8.99 1.36 13.37
C HIS A 211 -9.54 2.73 13.73
N ALA A 212 -8.71 3.57 14.33
CA ALA A 212 -9.08 4.92 14.70
C ALA A 212 -7.89 5.87 14.62
N THR A 213 -8.20 7.16 14.45
CA THR A 213 -7.24 8.24 14.60
C THR A 213 -7.79 9.26 15.59
N ALA A 214 -6.98 9.70 16.54
CA ALA A 214 -7.30 10.79 17.43
C ALA A 214 -6.24 11.89 17.28
N ILE A 215 -6.69 13.14 17.10
CA ILE A 215 -5.87 14.34 17.06
C ILE A 215 -6.46 15.32 18.07
N LEU A 216 -5.68 15.69 19.08
CA LEU A 216 -6.10 16.58 20.16
C LEU A 216 -5.20 17.80 20.19
N ASP A 217 -5.81 18.98 20.29
CA ASP A 217 -5.13 20.27 20.49
C ASP A 217 -5.09 20.61 21.98
N PHE A 218 -3.95 21.06 22.49
CA PHE A 218 -3.75 21.30 23.91
C PHE A 218 -3.35 22.75 24.23
N ASP A 219 -3.87 23.25 25.35
CA ASP A 219 -3.34 24.41 26.08
C ASP A 219 -2.96 23.96 27.50
N GLY A 220 -1.66 23.75 27.70
CA GLY A 220 -1.16 23.01 28.85
C GLY A 220 -1.71 21.58 28.88
N ASP A 221 -2.47 21.26 29.92
CA ASP A 221 -3.11 19.94 30.11
C ASP A 221 -4.57 19.90 29.63
N VAL A 222 -5.11 21.03 29.16
CA VAL A 222 -6.51 21.16 28.74
C VAL A 222 -6.64 20.93 27.24
N VAL A 223 -7.60 20.11 26.85
CA VAL A 223 -7.92 19.87 25.43
C VAL A 223 -8.75 21.05 24.90
N LEU A 224 -8.22 21.78 23.91
CA LEU A 224 -8.93 22.87 23.22
C LEU A 224 -9.77 22.38 22.04
N GLY A 225 -9.35 21.28 21.42
CA GLY A 225 -10.01 20.72 20.24
C GLY A 225 -9.74 19.23 20.15
N ALA A 226 -10.73 18.48 19.68
CA ALA A 226 -10.63 17.04 19.51
C ALA A 226 -11.14 16.65 18.12
N LYS A 227 -10.38 15.79 17.44
CA LYS A 227 -10.75 15.22 16.14
C LYS A 227 -10.48 13.72 16.15
N ILE A 228 -11.53 12.92 16.18
CA ILE A 228 -11.47 11.47 16.37
C ILE A 228 -12.26 10.81 15.25
N ALA A 229 -11.58 10.05 14.39
CA ALA A 229 -12.21 9.29 13.31
C ALA A 229 -12.10 7.78 13.58
N ILE A 230 -13.16 7.04 13.28
CA ILE A 230 -13.24 5.59 13.50
C ILE A 230 -13.63 4.89 12.20
N GLY A 231 -12.92 3.81 11.88
CA GLY A 231 -13.19 2.95 10.73
C GLY A 231 -13.47 1.51 11.09
N SER A 232 -14.07 0.79 10.13
CA SER A 232 -14.59 -0.56 10.29
C SER A 232 -15.67 -0.72 11.38
N ALA A 233 -16.29 0.38 11.81
CA ALA A 233 -17.38 0.41 12.78
C ALA A 233 -18.73 0.85 12.17
N THR A 234 -18.72 1.27 10.91
CA THR A 234 -19.85 1.81 10.14
C THR A 234 -19.59 1.58 8.64
N PRO A 235 -20.59 1.70 7.74
CA PRO A 235 -20.40 1.56 6.29
C PRO A 235 -19.50 2.62 5.63
N VAL A 236 -19.27 3.75 6.30
CA VAL A 236 -18.35 4.82 5.92
C VAL A 236 -17.65 5.30 7.19
N ILE A 237 -16.39 5.72 7.10
CA ILE A 237 -15.64 6.25 8.23
C ILE A 237 -16.25 7.56 8.76
N VAL A 238 -16.46 7.61 10.07
CA VAL A 238 -17.18 8.70 10.76
C VAL A 238 -16.30 9.37 11.82
N ARG A 239 -16.73 10.56 12.24
CA ARG A 239 -16.18 11.26 13.40
C ARG A 239 -16.92 10.82 14.66
N ALA A 240 -16.22 10.72 15.78
CA ALA A 240 -16.77 10.36 17.08
C ALA A 240 -17.23 11.64 17.82
N ASP A 241 -18.19 12.36 17.25
CA ASP A 241 -18.56 13.73 17.67
C ASP A 241 -18.94 13.82 19.15
N GLY A 242 -19.57 12.77 19.69
CA GLY A 242 -19.89 12.68 21.12
C GLY A 242 -18.65 12.62 22.01
N VAL A 243 -17.64 11.82 21.61
CA VAL A 243 -16.35 11.74 22.31
C VAL A 243 -15.60 13.06 22.19
N GLU A 244 -15.56 13.65 21.00
CA GLU A 244 -14.90 14.94 20.75
C GLU A 244 -15.46 16.05 21.64
N THR A 245 -16.79 16.15 21.71
CA THR A 245 -17.48 17.16 22.51
C THR A 245 -17.17 17.02 24.01
N GLU A 246 -17.09 15.79 24.51
CA GLU A 246 -16.81 15.54 25.93
C GLU A 246 -15.37 15.91 26.32
N LEU A 247 -14.42 15.76 25.39
CA LEU A 247 -13.01 16.04 25.65
C LEU A 247 -12.70 17.54 25.67
N VAL A 248 -13.41 18.36 24.89
CA VAL A 248 -13.11 19.80 24.81
C VAL A 248 -13.35 20.49 26.16
N GLY A 249 -12.31 21.14 26.67
CA GLY A 249 -12.28 21.77 27.99
C GLY A 249 -11.88 20.83 29.14
N ALA A 250 -11.68 19.54 28.88
CA ALA A 250 -11.26 18.57 29.87
C ALA A 250 -9.73 18.48 29.99
N VAL A 251 -9.28 18.04 31.17
CA VAL A 251 -7.93 17.49 31.37
C VAL A 251 -8.04 15.97 31.20
N LEU A 252 -7.09 15.35 30.49
CA LEU A 252 -7.10 13.90 30.20
C LEU A 252 -6.78 13.02 31.41
N THR A 253 -7.62 13.04 32.45
CA THR A 253 -7.58 12.07 33.54
C THR A 253 -8.18 10.73 33.11
N ALA A 254 -7.92 9.67 33.87
CA ALA A 254 -8.50 8.35 33.59
C ALA A 254 -10.04 8.38 33.59
N GLU A 255 -10.64 9.19 34.48
CA GLU A 255 -12.07 9.41 34.57
C GLU A 255 -12.60 10.17 33.35
N ALA A 256 -12.00 11.30 32.99
CA ALA A 256 -12.42 12.10 31.82
C ALA A 256 -12.34 11.30 30.51
N ILE A 257 -11.27 10.51 30.34
CA ILE A 257 -11.14 9.58 29.21
C ILE A 257 -12.27 8.55 29.24
N SER A 258 -12.60 8.00 30.41
CA SER A 258 -13.67 7.02 30.55
C SER A 258 -15.03 7.59 30.15
N ASP A 259 -15.34 8.78 30.65
CA ASP A 259 -16.62 9.44 30.41
C ASP A 259 -16.78 9.80 28.92
N ALA A 260 -15.72 10.32 28.30
CA ALA A 260 -15.70 10.59 26.87
C ALA A 260 -15.88 9.33 26.02
N VAL A 261 -15.14 8.27 26.33
CA VAL A 261 -15.18 7.02 25.55
C VAL A 261 -16.54 6.33 25.62
N ASN A 262 -17.29 6.46 26.73
CA ASN A 262 -18.63 5.89 26.85
C ASN A 262 -19.61 6.44 25.78
N ARG A 263 -19.31 7.59 25.19
CA ARG A 263 -20.12 8.22 24.13
C ARG A 263 -19.83 7.68 22.72
N VAL A 264 -18.85 6.78 22.56
CA VAL A 264 -18.47 6.24 21.24
C VAL A 264 -19.64 5.55 20.52
N HIS A 265 -20.55 4.91 21.28
CA HIS A 265 -21.73 4.23 20.75
C HIS A 265 -22.72 5.14 20.04
N GLU A 266 -22.66 6.46 20.29
CA GLU A 266 -23.45 7.44 19.56
C GLU A 266 -23.03 7.53 18.08
N SER A 267 -21.79 7.14 17.76
CA SER A 267 -21.16 7.32 16.44
C SER A 267 -20.95 6.02 15.66
N ILE A 268 -21.01 4.85 16.30
CA ILE A 268 -20.73 3.57 15.66
C ILE A 268 -21.99 2.71 15.47
N ALA A 269 -21.99 1.89 14.43
CA ALA A 269 -23.03 0.88 14.19
C ALA A 269 -22.39 -0.40 13.62
N PRO A 270 -21.62 -1.16 14.44
CA PRO A 270 -20.86 -2.30 13.95
C PRO A 270 -21.74 -3.44 13.44
N ILE A 271 -21.18 -4.22 12.50
CA ILE A 271 -21.82 -5.41 11.92
C ILE A 271 -20.99 -6.66 12.20
N ASP A 272 -21.63 -7.82 12.12
CA ASP A 272 -20.95 -9.11 12.14
C ASP A 272 -20.30 -9.39 10.79
N ASP A 273 -19.07 -9.90 10.80
CA ASP A 273 -18.42 -10.47 9.63
C ASP A 273 -17.40 -11.56 9.98
N VAL A 274 -16.63 -12.01 8.98
CA VAL A 274 -15.60 -13.05 9.14
C VAL A 274 -14.45 -12.66 10.09
N ARG A 275 -14.29 -11.37 10.38
CA ARG A 275 -13.19 -10.85 11.21
C ARG A 275 -13.60 -10.71 12.67
N ALA A 276 -14.82 -10.26 12.94
CA ALA A 276 -15.37 -10.13 14.28
C ALA A 276 -16.89 -9.89 14.27
N ASP A 277 -17.55 -10.25 15.37
CA ASP A 277 -18.93 -9.85 15.65
C ASP A 277 -19.05 -8.38 16.10
N ALA A 278 -20.27 -7.86 16.04
CA ALA A 278 -20.59 -6.47 16.36
C ALA A 278 -20.32 -6.12 17.83
N THR A 279 -20.58 -7.05 18.75
CA THR A 279 -20.36 -6.85 20.20
C THR A 279 -18.87 -6.64 20.48
N TYR A 280 -18.02 -7.51 19.94
CA TYR A 280 -16.57 -7.40 20.06
C TYR A 280 -16.05 -6.11 19.47
N ARG A 281 -16.56 -5.68 18.31
CA ARG A 281 -16.18 -4.39 17.69
C ARG A 281 -16.53 -3.21 18.58
N SER A 282 -17.72 -3.21 19.17
CA SER A 282 -18.18 -2.15 20.09
C SER A 282 -17.31 -2.08 21.34
N GLU A 283 -17.07 -3.21 22.01
CA GLU A 283 -16.20 -3.26 23.20
C GLU A 283 -14.77 -2.83 22.87
N GLN A 284 -14.23 -3.28 21.73
CA GLN A 284 -12.87 -2.94 21.32
C GLN A 284 -12.72 -1.49 20.88
N ALA A 285 -13.78 -0.84 20.39
CA ALA A 285 -13.76 0.59 20.11
C ALA A 285 -13.51 1.40 21.38
N GLU A 286 -14.19 1.06 22.48
CA GLU A 286 -13.94 1.70 23.77
C GLU A 286 -12.50 1.49 24.25
N HIS A 287 -12.03 0.24 24.25
CA HIS A 287 -10.70 -0.10 24.73
C HIS A 287 -9.59 0.55 23.89
N MET A 288 -9.76 0.57 22.57
CA MET A 288 -8.83 1.21 21.64
C MET A 288 -8.75 2.71 21.91
N LEU A 289 -9.90 3.41 21.94
CA LEU A 289 -9.93 4.86 22.19
C LEU A 289 -9.37 5.22 23.55
N ARG A 290 -9.69 4.45 24.60
CA ARG A 290 -9.15 4.67 25.95
C ARG A 290 -7.62 4.63 25.95
N ARG A 291 -7.02 3.64 25.26
CA ARG A 291 -5.56 3.51 25.16
C ARG A 291 -4.94 4.64 24.34
N MET A 292 -5.57 5.01 23.22
CA MET A 292 -5.11 6.10 22.36
C MET A 292 -5.14 7.44 23.10
N LEU A 293 -6.24 7.77 23.77
CA LEU A 293 -6.38 9.02 24.52
C LEU A 293 -5.39 9.08 25.68
N ALA A 294 -5.18 7.95 26.39
CA ALA A 294 -4.16 7.86 27.42
C ALA A 294 -2.75 8.10 26.87
N SER A 295 -2.44 7.60 25.66
CA SER A 295 -1.12 7.86 25.03
C SER A 295 -0.90 9.30 24.58
N LEU A 296 -1.95 10.12 24.45
CA LEU A 296 -1.81 11.53 24.05
C LEU A 296 -1.49 12.47 25.24
N THR A 297 -1.42 11.93 26.45
CA THR A 297 -0.81 12.61 27.61
C THR A 297 0.71 12.80 27.39
N GLU A 298 1.35 13.69 28.16
CA GLU A 298 2.74 14.08 27.91
C GLU A 298 3.70 12.88 27.75
N GLY A 299 4.38 12.81 26.61
CA GLY A 299 5.40 11.81 26.31
C GLY A 299 4.90 10.52 25.63
N GLY A 300 3.60 10.24 25.58
CA GLY A 300 3.09 8.94 25.12
C GLY A 300 2.89 8.75 23.60
N ASP A 301 2.80 9.83 22.82
CA ASP A 301 2.65 9.75 21.36
C ASP A 301 3.96 9.29 20.70
N ARG A 302 5.12 9.57 21.33
CA ARG A 302 6.43 9.38 20.70
C ARG A 302 6.75 7.91 20.43
N ASP A 303 6.38 6.98 21.30
CA ASP A 303 6.91 5.60 21.19
C ASP A 303 6.38 4.75 20.01
N GLN A 304 5.31 5.17 19.31
CA GLN A 304 4.79 4.43 18.15
C GLN A 304 5.41 4.94 16.84
N HIS A 305 6.41 4.20 16.33
CA HIS A 305 7.13 4.42 15.05
C HIS A 305 8.33 5.39 15.06
N ASP A 306 9.01 5.60 16.18
CA ASP A 306 10.20 6.47 16.26
C ASP A 306 11.49 5.88 15.66
N GLY A 307 11.41 4.75 14.95
CA GLY A 307 12.53 4.15 14.20
C GLY A 307 12.49 4.50 12.70
N ALA A 308 13.64 4.48 12.03
CA ALA A 308 13.67 4.57 10.57
C ALA A 308 12.82 3.41 9.99
N PRO A 309 11.81 3.70 9.15
CA PRO A 309 10.93 2.67 8.66
C PRO A 309 11.65 1.76 7.67
N VAL A 310 11.36 0.46 7.72
CA VAL A 310 11.83 -0.49 6.71
C VAL A 310 10.95 -0.40 5.47
N THR A 311 11.58 -0.09 4.33
CA THR A 311 10.92 0.21 3.04
C THR A 311 11.19 -0.83 1.95
N LEU A 312 12.28 -1.59 2.08
CA LEU A 312 12.82 -2.50 1.07
C LEU A 312 13.14 -1.80 -0.25
N TRP A 313 13.80 -0.65 -0.16
CA TRP A 313 14.32 0.10 -1.30
C TRP A 313 15.84 -0.06 -1.41
N ALA A 314 16.32 -0.56 -2.55
CA ALA A 314 17.75 -0.57 -2.79
C ALA A 314 18.26 0.84 -3.16
N GLY A 315 18.72 1.61 -2.17
CA GLY A 315 19.36 2.90 -2.37
C GLY A 315 18.91 3.99 -1.39
N SER A 316 19.43 5.21 -1.57
CA SER A 316 19.01 6.39 -0.80
C SER A 316 18.32 7.40 -1.72
N GLY A 317 17.09 7.81 -1.38
CA GLY A 317 16.33 8.78 -2.17
C GLY A 317 14.85 8.88 -1.76
N ASP A 318 14.05 9.58 -2.56
CA ASP A 318 12.59 9.62 -2.43
C ASP A 318 11.88 8.47 -3.20
N HIS A 319 12.69 7.59 -3.82
CA HIS A 319 12.31 6.36 -4.54
C HIS A 319 11.10 6.50 -5.46
N ARG A 320 11.05 7.64 -6.18
CA ARG A 320 10.05 7.87 -7.23
C ARG A 320 10.29 6.95 -8.42
N TRP A 321 9.20 6.49 -9.01
CA TRP A 321 9.23 5.71 -10.24
C TRP A 321 9.58 6.63 -11.42
N ALA A 322 10.75 6.44 -12.01
CA ALA A 322 11.12 7.15 -13.23
C ALA A 322 10.08 6.86 -14.34
N ARG A 323 9.82 7.88 -15.16
CA ARG A 323 9.05 7.76 -16.40
C ARG A 323 9.89 7.04 -17.44
N THR A 324 9.25 6.24 -18.30
CA THR A 324 9.96 5.23 -19.10
C THR A 324 9.91 5.46 -20.61
N ASP A 325 9.46 6.63 -21.10
CA ASP A 325 9.23 6.91 -22.53
C ASP A 325 8.40 5.81 -23.23
N SER A 326 7.63 5.04 -22.44
CA SER A 326 6.80 3.92 -22.87
C SER A 326 5.73 4.39 -23.88
N PRO A 327 5.26 3.54 -24.79
CA PRO A 327 4.24 3.93 -25.76
C PRO A 327 2.95 4.36 -25.06
N GLU A 328 2.26 5.34 -25.65
CA GLU A 328 0.97 5.83 -25.14
C GLU A 328 -0.12 4.74 -25.12
N ARG A 329 0.02 3.71 -25.95
CA ARG A 329 -0.90 2.58 -26.04
C ARG A 329 -0.15 1.27 -26.11
N THR A 330 -0.46 0.35 -25.21
CA THR A 330 0.00 -1.04 -25.20
C THR A 330 -1.20 -1.98 -25.36
N THR A 331 -1.12 -2.88 -26.32
CA THR A 331 -2.06 -3.99 -26.55
C THR A 331 -1.34 -5.33 -26.40
N ASP A 332 -2.06 -6.43 -26.55
CA ASP A 332 -1.45 -7.77 -26.56
C ASP A 332 -0.41 -7.98 -27.66
N GLU A 333 -0.47 -7.22 -28.76
CA GLU A 333 0.50 -7.27 -29.86
C GLU A 333 1.68 -6.30 -29.67
N THR A 334 1.59 -5.39 -28.70
CA THR A 334 2.64 -4.40 -28.46
C THR A 334 3.74 -5.02 -27.62
N SER A 335 4.96 -5.09 -28.17
CA SER A 335 6.13 -5.47 -27.39
C SER A 335 6.52 -4.38 -26.39
N ILE A 336 6.80 -4.78 -25.16
CA ILE A 336 7.46 -3.95 -24.15
C ILE A 336 8.93 -4.34 -24.04
N ARG A 337 9.78 -3.41 -23.64
CA ARG A 337 11.22 -3.65 -23.40
C ARG A 337 11.51 -3.59 -21.91
N VAL A 338 11.97 -4.70 -21.34
CA VAL A 338 12.28 -4.82 -19.91
C VAL A 338 13.72 -5.31 -19.76
N THR A 339 14.48 -4.74 -18.82
CA THR A 339 15.79 -5.29 -18.45
C THR A 339 15.59 -6.33 -17.37
N VAL A 340 15.67 -7.63 -17.68
CA VAL A 340 15.50 -8.72 -16.71
C VAL A 340 16.86 -9.32 -16.38
N ASN A 341 17.26 -9.29 -15.11
CA ASN A 341 18.54 -9.80 -14.63
C ASN A 341 19.75 -9.27 -15.44
N GLY A 342 19.69 -7.98 -15.81
CA GLY A 342 20.71 -7.31 -16.63
C GLY A 342 20.64 -7.57 -18.14
N GLN A 343 19.72 -8.44 -18.61
CA GLN A 343 19.51 -8.72 -20.03
C GLN A 343 18.29 -7.98 -20.57
N SER A 344 18.39 -7.39 -21.76
CA SER A 344 17.24 -6.74 -22.40
C SER A 344 16.33 -7.80 -23.02
N VAL A 345 15.06 -7.80 -22.61
CA VAL A 345 14.00 -8.68 -23.11
C VAL A 345 12.93 -7.81 -23.77
N GLU A 346 12.58 -8.13 -25.01
CA GLU A 346 11.53 -7.44 -25.76
C GLU A 346 10.45 -8.45 -26.17
N ALA A 347 9.24 -8.33 -25.61
CA ALA A 347 8.17 -9.29 -25.84
C ALA A 347 6.76 -8.69 -25.65
N ALA A 348 5.76 -9.31 -26.26
CA ALA A 348 4.37 -8.84 -26.31
C ALA A 348 3.51 -9.31 -25.11
N HIS A 349 2.18 -9.23 -25.22
CA HIS A 349 1.19 -9.72 -24.23
C HIS A 349 1.19 -9.05 -22.86
N ALA A 350 1.73 -7.83 -22.76
CA ALA A 350 1.86 -7.12 -21.48
C ALA A 350 0.56 -6.46 -20.99
N ALA A 351 -0.41 -6.18 -21.86
CA ALA A 351 -1.60 -5.40 -21.52
C ALA A 351 -2.52 -6.13 -20.51
N GLY A 352 -2.74 -7.44 -20.72
CA GLY A 352 -3.62 -8.26 -19.88
C GLY A 352 -2.92 -9.11 -18.82
N MET A 353 -1.59 -9.02 -18.68
CA MET A 353 -0.84 -9.87 -17.76
C MET A 353 -0.36 -9.12 -16.52
N THR A 354 -0.25 -9.85 -15.42
CA THR A 354 0.57 -9.43 -14.28
C THR A 354 2.05 -9.59 -14.64
N LEU A 355 2.92 -8.82 -14.00
CA LEU A 355 4.37 -8.94 -14.18
C LEU A 355 4.84 -10.35 -13.84
N LEU A 356 4.25 -10.99 -12.82
CA LEU A 356 4.55 -12.37 -12.47
C LEU A 356 4.35 -13.34 -13.65
N HIS A 357 3.16 -13.32 -14.25
CA HIS A 357 2.85 -14.23 -15.36
C HIS A 357 3.65 -13.89 -16.61
N TRP A 358 3.84 -12.61 -16.90
CA TRP A 358 4.66 -12.18 -18.03
C TRP A 358 6.11 -12.65 -17.88
N LEU A 359 6.73 -12.50 -16.70
CA LEU A 359 8.09 -13.00 -16.46
C LEU A 359 8.20 -14.51 -16.67
N ARG A 360 7.28 -15.27 -16.07
CA ARG A 360 7.33 -16.74 -16.04
C ARG A 360 7.07 -17.35 -17.41
N ASP A 361 6.10 -16.82 -18.15
CA ASP A 361 5.59 -17.46 -19.36
C ASP A 361 6.14 -16.81 -20.63
N VAL A 362 6.17 -15.47 -20.68
CA VAL A 362 6.51 -14.72 -21.90
C VAL A 362 7.98 -14.34 -21.94
N ALA A 363 8.49 -13.73 -20.88
CA ALA A 363 9.89 -13.30 -20.82
C ALA A 363 10.85 -14.50 -20.81
N SER A 364 10.47 -15.59 -20.12
CA SER A 364 11.25 -16.83 -20.14
C SER A 364 11.46 -17.36 -21.56
N GLU A 365 10.39 -17.39 -22.38
CA GLU A 365 10.47 -17.85 -23.77
C GLU A 365 11.28 -16.88 -24.63
N ALA A 366 11.03 -15.57 -24.51
CA ALA A 366 11.72 -14.55 -25.28
C ALA A 366 13.23 -14.47 -25.00
N ALA A 367 13.65 -14.77 -23.77
CA ALA A 367 15.04 -14.74 -23.33
C ALA A 367 15.74 -16.11 -23.37
N ASP A 368 15.06 -17.18 -23.81
CA ASP A 368 15.55 -18.56 -23.78
C ASP A 368 16.15 -18.95 -22.40
N THR A 369 15.46 -18.55 -21.33
CA THR A 369 15.90 -18.76 -19.93
C THR A 369 14.70 -19.03 -19.03
N SER A 370 14.85 -19.88 -18.02
CA SER A 370 13.73 -20.23 -17.12
C SER A 370 13.63 -19.22 -15.98
N LEU A 371 12.64 -18.31 -16.02
CA LEU A 371 12.36 -17.31 -14.98
C LEU A 371 11.22 -17.76 -14.05
N THR A 372 11.18 -19.06 -13.73
CA THR A 372 10.06 -19.68 -13.00
C THR A 372 10.27 -19.75 -11.49
N GLY A 373 11.39 -19.24 -10.98
CA GLY A 373 11.78 -19.20 -9.57
C GLY A 373 10.89 -18.26 -8.76
N THR A 374 10.49 -17.11 -9.31
CA THR A 374 9.46 -16.25 -8.73
C THR A 374 8.12 -16.99 -8.75
N LYS A 375 7.47 -17.15 -7.59
CA LYS A 375 6.31 -18.06 -7.45
C LYS A 375 4.99 -17.31 -7.28
N GLU A 376 3.93 -17.87 -7.86
CA GLU A 376 2.57 -17.53 -7.46
C GLU A 376 2.22 -18.28 -6.16
N GLY A 377 2.02 -17.54 -5.07
CA GLY A 377 1.62 -18.12 -3.79
C GLY A 377 0.14 -17.91 -3.53
N CYS A 378 -0.21 -16.76 -2.94
CA CYS A 378 -1.59 -16.39 -2.65
C CYS A 378 -2.32 -15.67 -3.78
N ALA A 379 -1.61 -15.18 -4.82
CA ALA A 379 -2.14 -14.26 -5.85
C ALA A 379 -2.75 -12.93 -5.35
N GLU A 380 -2.70 -12.69 -4.04
CA GLU A 380 -3.29 -11.52 -3.37
C GLU A 380 -2.26 -10.48 -2.86
N GLY A 381 -0.96 -10.65 -3.19
CA GLY A 381 0.09 -9.76 -2.69
C GLY A 381 0.41 -9.88 -1.19
N GLU A 382 -0.15 -10.87 -0.47
CA GLU A 382 0.07 -11.04 0.97
C GLU A 382 1.31 -11.86 1.33
N CYS A 383 1.59 -12.94 0.58
CA CYS A 383 2.56 -13.95 0.98
C CYS A 383 4.01 -13.66 0.56
N GLY A 384 4.24 -12.70 -0.34
CA GLY A 384 5.57 -12.32 -0.81
C GLY A 384 6.31 -13.36 -1.65
N ALA A 385 5.70 -14.50 -2.02
CA ALA A 385 6.37 -15.52 -2.84
C ALA A 385 6.71 -15.01 -4.27
N CYS A 386 5.99 -13.98 -4.73
CA CYS A 386 6.17 -13.34 -6.02
C CYS A 386 7.08 -12.10 -5.98
N THR A 387 7.77 -11.85 -4.87
CA THR A 387 8.61 -10.66 -4.73
C THR A 387 9.72 -10.66 -5.79
N VAL A 388 9.88 -9.52 -6.46
CA VAL A 388 10.99 -9.19 -7.37
C VAL A 388 11.48 -7.79 -7.03
N LEU A 389 12.68 -7.41 -7.49
CA LEU A 389 13.13 -6.03 -7.40
C LEU A 389 12.81 -5.33 -8.72
N MET A 390 11.97 -4.30 -8.68
CA MET A 390 11.68 -3.43 -9.81
C MET A 390 12.38 -2.09 -9.58
N ASP A 391 13.31 -1.74 -10.46
CA ASP A 391 14.23 -0.60 -10.33
C ASP A 391 14.91 -0.55 -8.95
N GLY A 392 15.27 -1.73 -8.42
CA GLY A 392 15.90 -1.91 -7.10
C GLY A 392 14.92 -1.98 -5.91
N ASN A 393 13.64 -1.65 -6.09
CA ASN A 393 12.67 -1.68 -5.00
C ASN A 393 11.91 -3.02 -4.98
N ALA A 394 11.75 -3.62 -3.80
CA ALA A 394 10.96 -4.84 -3.67
C ALA A 394 9.47 -4.57 -3.96
N VAL A 395 8.87 -5.36 -4.86
CA VAL A 395 7.44 -5.28 -5.21
C VAL A 395 6.81 -6.66 -5.33
N VAL A 396 5.50 -6.75 -5.10
CA VAL A 396 4.72 -7.99 -5.34
C VAL A 396 4.30 -8.10 -6.80
N SER A 397 5.07 -8.83 -7.63
CA SER A 397 4.85 -8.89 -9.09
C SER A 397 3.48 -9.44 -9.52
N CYS A 398 2.77 -10.19 -8.66
CA CYS A 398 1.41 -10.64 -8.94
C CYS A 398 0.37 -9.50 -8.99
N LEU A 399 0.68 -8.33 -8.42
CA LEU A 399 -0.19 -7.14 -8.42
C LEU A 399 0.44 -5.94 -9.15
N VAL A 400 1.40 -6.19 -10.03
CA VAL A 400 1.96 -5.21 -10.96
C VAL A 400 1.50 -5.60 -12.35
N SER A 401 0.96 -4.66 -13.14
CA SER A 401 0.68 -4.95 -14.56
C SER A 401 2.00 -5.06 -15.32
N ALA A 402 2.13 -6.06 -16.19
CA ALA A 402 3.34 -6.24 -17.00
C ALA A 402 3.62 -5.01 -17.87
N ALA A 403 2.57 -4.33 -18.36
CA ALA A 403 2.71 -3.08 -19.08
C ALA A 403 3.45 -1.99 -18.26
N GLN A 404 3.32 -1.96 -16.94
CA GLN A 404 4.05 -0.99 -16.08
C GLN A 404 5.55 -1.28 -15.96
N ALA A 405 6.02 -2.44 -16.41
CA ALA A 405 7.44 -2.81 -16.41
C ALA A 405 8.19 -2.37 -17.67
N ASP A 406 7.50 -1.83 -18.67
CA ASP A 406 8.14 -1.32 -19.88
C ASP A 406 9.15 -0.20 -19.54
N GLY A 407 10.36 -0.31 -20.07
CA GLY A 407 11.51 0.55 -19.79
C GLY A 407 12.15 0.35 -18.40
N ARG A 408 11.68 -0.60 -17.58
CA ARG A 408 12.19 -0.83 -16.21
C ARG A 408 13.20 -1.96 -16.13
N SER A 409 13.93 -1.98 -15.01
CA SER A 409 14.82 -3.09 -14.63
C SER A 409 14.15 -4.00 -13.60
N ILE A 410 14.14 -5.30 -13.86
CA ILE A 410 13.61 -6.34 -12.99
C ILE A 410 14.73 -7.31 -12.60
N THR A 411 14.95 -7.47 -11.30
CA THR A 411 15.78 -8.56 -10.75
C THR A 411 14.88 -9.64 -10.17
N THR A 412 14.98 -10.86 -10.69
CA THR A 412 14.32 -12.06 -10.18
C THR A 412 15.31 -12.89 -9.35
N ILE A 413 14.84 -13.96 -8.72
CA ILE A 413 15.70 -14.86 -7.94
C ILE A 413 16.83 -15.48 -8.77
N GLU A 414 16.61 -15.68 -10.07
CA GLU A 414 17.62 -16.18 -11.00
C GLU A 414 18.76 -15.19 -11.22
N GLY A 415 18.50 -13.88 -11.07
CA GLY A 415 19.53 -12.84 -11.20
C GLY A 415 20.31 -12.56 -9.92
N VAL A 416 19.93 -13.20 -8.81
CA VAL A 416 20.57 -13.01 -7.51
C VAL A 416 21.79 -13.93 -7.34
N ALA A 417 21.73 -15.17 -7.87
CA ALA A 417 22.91 -16.02 -7.95
C ALA A 417 23.92 -15.48 -8.98
N GLY A 418 25.20 -15.40 -8.60
CA GLY A 418 26.30 -15.01 -9.49
C GLY A 418 26.66 -16.12 -10.48
N ASP A 419 27.88 -16.07 -10.99
CA ASP A 419 28.56 -16.98 -11.94
C ASP A 419 28.69 -18.46 -11.48
N GLY A 420 27.59 -19.06 -11.04
CA GLY A 420 27.50 -20.42 -10.49
C GLY A 420 27.74 -20.50 -8.98
N SER A 421 27.94 -19.37 -8.31
CA SER A 421 28.11 -19.27 -6.85
C SER A 421 26.84 -18.70 -6.18
N HIS A 422 26.55 -19.16 -4.96
CA HIS A 422 25.48 -18.59 -4.15
C HIS A 422 25.90 -17.19 -3.69
N ASP A 423 24.97 -16.24 -3.69
CA ASP A 423 25.21 -14.98 -2.99
C ASP A 423 25.18 -15.19 -1.46
N VAL A 424 25.58 -14.16 -0.73
CA VAL A 424 25.65 -14.17 0.75
C VAL A 424 24.30 -14.41 1.45
N VAL A 425 23.17 -13.96 0.89
CA VAL A 425 21.84 -14.29 1.42
C VAL A 425 21.51 -15.77 1.18
N GLN A 426 21.77 -16.28 -0.02
CA GLN A 426 21.58 -17.71 -0.32
C GLN A 426 22.47 -18.59 0.58
N GLU A 427 23.74 -18.23 0.78
CA GLU A 427 24.66 -18.91 1.69
C GLU A 427 24.15 -18.88 3.14
N ALA A 428 23.73 -17.73 3.65
CA ALA A 428 23.19 -17.61 5.00
C ALA A 428 21.94 -18.48 5.20
N PHE A 429 21.06 -18.56 4.20
CA PHE A 429 19.87 -19.42 4.24
C PHE A 429 20.25 -20.91 4.29
N LEU A 430 21.31 -21.32 3.57
CA LEU A 430 21.82 -22.68 3.61
C LEU A 430 22.48 -23.01 4.95
N ASN A 431 23.34 -22.12 5.46
CA ASN A 431 24.06 -22.29 6.73
C ASN A 431 23.11 -22.49 7.92
N ASN A 432 21.99 -21.77 7.91
CA ASN A 432 21.00 -21.83 8.99
C ASN A 432 19.93 -22.91 8.80
N GLY A 433 19.93 -23.62 7.67
CA GLY A 433 18.84 -24.55 7.32
C GLY A 433 17.49 -23.82 7.20
N ALA A 434 17.50 -22.60 6.68
CA ALA A 434 16.32 -21.75 6.53
C ALA A 434 15.37 -22.22 5.40
N VAL A 435 15.79 -23.21 4.61
CA VAL A 435 15.05 -23.78 3.48
C VAL A 435 14.33 -25.06 3.94
N GLN A 436 13.02 -24.99 4.21
CA GLN A 436 12.21 -26.19 4.50
C GLN A 436 11.64 -26.80 3.21
N CYS A 437 10.40 -26.46 2.82
CA CYS A 437 9.84 -26.90 1.53
C CYS A 437 10.36 -26.07 0.34
N GLY A 438 11.01 -24.94 0.60
CA GLY A 438 11.63 -24.08 -0.41
C GLY A 438 10.69 -23.17 -1.20
N TYR A 439 9.38 -23.40 -1.21
CA TYR A 439 8.47 -22.69 -2.14
C TYR A 439 8.47 -21.16 -2.00
N CYS A 440 8.48 -20.66 -0.76
CA CYS A 440 8.46 -19.22 -0.47
C CYS A 440 9.85 -18.58 -0.46
N ILE A 441 10.92 -19.39 -0.42
CA ILE A 441 12.29 -18.92 -0.20
C ILE A 441 12.76 -17.93 -1.26
N PRO A 442 12.47 -18.09 -2.57
CA PRO A 442 12.79 -17.06 -3.56
C PRO A 442 12.34 -15.66 -3.15
N GLY A 443 11.08 -15.53 -2.72
CA GLY A 443 10.52 -14.25 -2.27
C GLY A 443 11.17 -13.73 -0.99
N PHE A 444 11.58 -14.61 -0.06
CA PHE A 444 12.35 -14.21 1.12
C PHE A 444 13.72 -13.67 0.72
N VAL A 445 14.47 -14.38 -0.13
CA VAL A 445 15.79 -13.95 -0.62
C VAL A 445 15.69 -12.58 -1.28
N MET A 446 14.72 -12.36 -2.18
CA MET A 446 14.52 -11.05 -2.81
C MET A 446 14.26 -9.93 -1.80
N SER A 447 13.44 -10.16 -0.77
CA SER A 447 13.20 -9.17 0.28
C SER A 447 14.46 -8.88 1.08
N VAL A 448 15.29 -9.89 1.37
CA VAL A 448 16.53 -9.71 2.12
C VAL A 448 17.59 -8.97 1.29
N GLU A 449 17.67 -9.24 -0.01
CA GLU A 449 18.54 -8.47 -0.91
C GLU A 449 18.19 -6.98 -0.89
N ALA A 450 16.89 -6.63 -0.96
CA ALA A 450 16.46 -5.24 -0.80
C ALA A 450 16.77 -4.69 0.60
N LEU A 451 16.54 -5.48 1.65
CA LEU A 451 16.78 -5.07 3.03
C LEU A 451 18.25 -4.77 3.31
N ARG A 452 19.17 -5.55 2.72
CA ARG A 452 20.62 -5.36 2.82
C ARG A 452 21.13 -4.17 2.01
N ALA A 453 20.44 -3.83 0.92
CA ALA A 453 20.74 -2.63 0.16
C ALA A 453 20.26 -1.36 0.89
N GLU A 454 19.18 -1.48 1.67
CA GLU A 454 18.63 -0.41 2.51
C GLU A 454 19.42 -0.22 3.81
N HIS A 455 19.78 -1.32 4.47
CA HIS A 455 20.46 -1.34 5.77
C HIS A 455 21.79 -2.11 5.67
N GLY A 456 22.83 -1.59 6.33
CA GLY A 456 24.08 -2.33 6.51
C GLY A 456 23.89 -3.53 7.44
N ALA A 457 24.01 -3.30 8.74
CA ALA A 457 23.75 -4.32 9.75
C ALA A 457 22.25 -4.50 10.00
N ILE A 458 21.80 -5.75 10.10
CA ILE A 458 20.38 -6.09 10.27
C ILE A 458 20.18 -6.74 11.64
N ASP A 459 19.49 -6.02 12.53
CA ASP A 459 19.05 -6.58 13.80
C ASP A 459 17.75 -7.39 13.67
N ARG A 460 17.34 -8.04 14.75
CA ARG A 460 16.12 -8.87 14.75
C ARG A 460 14.85 -8.07 14.44
N ALA A 461 14.76 -6.83 14.92
CA ALA A 461 13.56 -6.00 14.72
C ALA A 461 13.41 -5.62 13.24
N THR A 462 14.52 -5.21 12.62
CA THR A 462 14.65 -4.88 11.20
C THR A 462 14.37 -6.10 10.33
N ALA A 463 14.92 -7.28 10.69
CA ALA A 463 14.64 -8.53 9.99
C ALA A 463 13.14 -8.90 10.02
N VAL A 464 12.48 -8.78 11.18
CA VAL A 464 11.05 -9.05 11.31
C VAL A 464 10.21 -8.05 10.50
N ALA A 465 10.57 -6.77 10.52
CA ALA A 465 9.86 -5.73 9.77
C ALA A 465 10.01 -5.92 8.25
N GLY A 466 11.23 -6.19 7.76
CA GLY A 466 11.49 -6.44 6.33
C GLY A 466 10.81 -7.71 5.80
N LEU A 467 10.70 -8.74 6.63
CA LEU A 467 10.03 -9.99 6.27
C LEU A 467 8.54 -10.05 6.58
N ALA A 468 7.94 -8.94 7.03
CA ALA A 468 6.52 -8.88 7.36
C ALA A 468 5.60 -9.24 6.18
N GLY A 469 6.09 -9.09 4.94
CA GLY A 469 5.39 -9.46 3.71
C GLY A 469 5.68 -10.86 3.18
N ASN A 470 6.46 -11.68 3.89
CA ASN A 470 6.85 -13.01 3.45
C ASN A 470 6.26 -14.08 4.36
N LEU A 471 5.32 -14.87 3.84
CA LEU A 471 4.62 -15.91 4.62
C LEU A 471 5.12 -17.31 4.25
N CYS A 472 5.65 -18.01 5.25
CA CYS A 472 6.08 -19.40 5.16
C CYS A 472 5.05 -20.35 5.76
N ARG A 473 4.46 -21.21 4.92
CA ARG A 473 3.51 -22.26 5.36
C ARG A 473 4.16 -23.30 6.30
N CYS A 474 5.48 -23.52 6.18
CA CYS A 474 6.24 -24.44 7.02
C CYS A 474 6.67 -23.84 8.36
N THR A 475 6.33 -22.56 8.62
CA THR A 475 6.50 -21.85 9.90
C THR A 475 7.92 -21.80 10.51
N GLY A 476 8.98 -22.17 9.79
CA GLY A 476 10.35 -22.14 10.33
C GLY A 476 11.03 -20.76 10.29
N TYR A 477 10.29 -19.72 10.70
CA TYR A 477 10.74 -18.33 10.71
C TYR A 477 11.98 -18.09 11.57
N TYR A 478 12.19 -18.85 12.65
CA TYR A 478 13.37 -18.67 13.49
C TYR A 478 14.67 -18.79 12.69
N LYS A 479 14.80 -19.85 11.87
CA LYS A 479 15.98 -20.06 11.02
C LYS A 479 16.09 -19.09 9.86
N ILE A 480 14.95 -18.64 9.33
CA ILE A 480 14.92 -17.59 8.32
C ILE A 480 15.45 -16.28 8.92
N ILE A 481 15.01 -15.91 10.12
CA ILE A 481 15.48 -14.68 10.77
C ILE A 481 16.96 -14.78 11.16
N ASP A 482 17.41 -15.94 11.67
CA ASP A 482 18.83 -16.17 11.93
C ASP A 482 19.68 -15.97 10.65
N ALA A 483 19.21 -16.48 9.51
CA ALA A 483 19.85 -16.28 8.21
C ALA A 483 19.85 -14.82 7.74
N VAL A 484 18.77 -14.08 7.96
CA VAL A 484 18.69 -12.66 7.59
C VAL A 484 19.71 -11.82 8.38
N ILE A 485 19.82 -12.10 9.68
CA ILE A 485 20.79 -11.42 10.55
C ILE A 485 22.21 -11.76 10.11
N GLU A 486 22.51 -13.04 9.84
CA GLU A 486 23.81 -13.46 9.30
C GLU A 486 24.14 -12.76 7.98
N ALA A 487 23.18 -12.66 7.06
CA ALA A 487 23.40 -12.00 5.77
C ALA A 487 23.64 -10.48 5.90
N GLY A 488 23.09 -9.84 6.94
CA GLY A 488 23.35 -8.44 7.26
C GLY A 488 24.77 -8.16 7.78
N GLY A 489 25.50 -9.21 8.19
CA GLY A 489 26.82 -9.07 8.83
C GLY A 489 26.77 -8.51 10.25
N ASP A 490 27.92 -8.51 10.93
CA ASP A 490 28.07 -7.92 12.27
C ASP A 490 28.22 -6.40 12.17
N SER A 491 27.54 -5.66 13.07
CA SER A 491 27.58 -4.19 13.19
C SER A 491 28.96 -3.62 13.52
#